data_AF-A0ABD0KC63-F1
#
_entry.id   AF-A0ABD0KC63-F1
#
_cell.length_a   1.000
_cell.length_b   1.000
_cell.length_c   1.000
_cell.angle_alpha   90.00
_cell.angle_beta   90.00
_cell.angle_gamma   90.00
#
_symmetry.space_group_name_H-M   'P 1'
#
loop_
_entity.id
_entity.type
_entity.pdbx_description
1 polymer ?
#
loop_
_entity_poly.entity_id
_entity_poly.type
_entity_poly.pdbx_seq_one_letter_code
_entity_poly.pdbx_strand_id
1 'polypeptide(L)'
;ICSESGRFGPGCEYQCHCRNVSACDQTYGYCENGGCESRFAGAACQYTDLAYNQSTTGDLELEFGETSLAVDGDNNTCFVAGRQLNSVWSVELQELSRVHTISVQIVKTSASAQDLEVTVHGKDDNSEDDDDGIVATPSASRSEDMRLYYHLPHPAKASRVQIRTVGNDTSLSLCDVNVFGDCQVEDHYKWLCDTKCGCERPDETCDRLWGTCSVFGCRAGWTGNKCQQACSHGSYGFNCSGRCSVRCFRSSCDATSGECTTCVVGRTGKYCEDHTDAVILGWLLIS
;
A
#
# COMPACT_ATOMS: atom_id res chain seq x y z
N ILE A 1 10.07 6.98 20.84
CA ILE A 1 8.86 7.32 21.61
C ILE A 1 8.65 8.80 21.44
N CYS A 2 7.54 9.17 20.82
CA CYS A 2 7.18 10.56 20.57
C CYS A 2 6.74 11.21 21.87
N SER A 3 7.22 12.43 22.12
CA SER A 3 6.88 13.22 23.30
C SER A 3 5.45 13.75 23.25
N GLU A 4 4.90 13.91 22.05
CA GLU A 4 3.52 14.33 21.81
C GLU A 4 2.65 13.12 21.46
N SER A 5 1.51 12.98 22.14
CA SER A 5 0.48 11.99 21.80
C SER A 5 -0.08 12.26 20.41
N GLY A 6 -0.26 11.22 19.60
CA GLY A 6 -0.80 11.35 18.25
C GLY A 6 0.23 11.71 17.18
N ARG A 7 1.53 11.64 17.49
CA ARG A 7 2.59 11.71 16.48
C ARG A 7 3.32 10.38 16.34
N PHE A 8 3.81 10.09 15.13
CA PHE A 8 4.48 8.84 14.83
C PHE A 8 5.61 8.99 13.79
N GLY A 9 6.39 7.92 13.63
CA GLY A 9 7.45 7.81 12.64
C GLY A 9 8.78 8.47 13.06
N PRO A 10 9.79 8.47 12.16
CA PRO A 10 11.10 9.06 12.43
C PRO A 10 10.99 10.54 12.81
N GLY A 11 11.57 10.93 13.95
CA GLY A 11 11.50 12.31 14.42
C GLY A 11 10.11 12.82 14.79
N CYS A 12 9.08 11.95 14.83
CA CYS A 12 7.70 12.31 15.16
C CYS A 12 7.10 13.37 14.22
N GLU A 13 7.50 13.33 12.95
CA GLU A 13 7.06 14.32 11.96
C GLU A 13 5.62 14.12 11.50
N TYR A 14 5.07 12.90 11.61
CA TYR A 14 3.74 12.56 11.13
C TYR A 14 2.68 12.65 12.23
N GLN A 15 1.46 13.02 11.86
CA GLN A 15 0.30 13.14 12.74
C GLN A 15 -0.67 11.97 12.50
N CYS A 16 -1.16 11.34 13.58
CA CYS A 16 -2.20 10.31 13.46
C CYS A 16 -3.59 10.93 13.37
N HIS A 17 -4.41 10.33 12.52
CA HIS A 17 -5.85 10.61 12.41
C HIS A 17 -6.69 9.44 12.94
N CYS A 18 -6.19 8.83 14.01
CA CYS A 18 -6.83 7.80 14.81
C CYS A 18 -8.09 8.39 15.51
N ARG A 19 -9.27 7.76 15.46
CA ARG A 19 -10.44 8.28 16.24
C ARG A 19 -10.13 8.39 17.73
N ASN A 20 -9.35 7.43 18.21
CA ASN A 20 -8.75 7.49 19.53
C ASN A 20 -7.24 7.70 19.37
N VAL A 21 -6.78 8.93 19.60
CA VAL A 21 -5.36 9.31 19.51
C VAL A 21 -4.48 8.49 20.45
N SER A 22 -5.02 7.97 21.57
CA SER A 22 -4.25 7.10 22.47
C SER A 22 -4.01 5.69 21.92
N ALA A 23 -4.74 5.29 20.88
CA ALA A 23 -4.56 4.03 20.17
C ALA A 23 -3.51 4.11 19.04
N CYS A 24 -2.91 5.29 18.86
CA CYS A 24 -1.86 5.51 17.87
C CYS A 24 -0.56 4.83 18.30
N ASP A 25 -0.09 3.86 17.50
CA ASP A 25 1.27 3.36 17.61
C ASP A 25 2.27 4.45 17.22
N GLN A 26 3.21 4.76 18.12
CA GLN A 26 4.16 5.86 17.91
C GLN A 26 5.27 5.54 16.90
N THR A 27 5.41 4.27 16.49
CA THR A 27 6.43 3.85 15.53
C THR A 27 5.89 3.94 14.12
N TYR A 28 4.68 3.45 13.91
CA TYR A 28 4.08 3.18 12.60
C TYR A 28 2.79 3.96 12.33
N GLY A 29 2.19 4.56 13.36
CA GLY A 29 0.95 5.34 13.26
C GLY A 29 -0.33 4.50 13.34
N TYR A 30 -0.21 3.19 13.53
CA TYR A 30 -1.34 2.27 13.51
C TYR A 30 -2.38 2.55 14.58
N CYS A 31 -3.65 2.42 14.22
CA CYS A 31 -4.77 2.71 15.11
C CYS A 31 -5.29 1.41 15.75
N GLU A 32 -4.69 0.97 16.86
CA GLU A 32 -5.11 -0.28 17.52
C GLU A 32 -6.55 -0.18 18.06
N ASN A 33 -7.49 -0.91 17.45
CA ASN A 33 -8.91 -0.96 17.87
C ASN A 33 -9.66 0.40 17.80
N GLY A 34 -9.07 1.44 17.21
CA GLY A 34 -9.64 2.80 17.19
C GLY A 34 -10.24 3.23 15.85
N GLY A 35 -9.81 2.64 14.75
CA GLY A 35 -10.18 3.09 13.40
C GLY A 35 -9.80 4.54 13.12
N CYS A 36 -10.22 5.05 11.96
CA CYS A 36 -9.88 6.39 11.50
C CYS A 36 -10.96 7.43 11.78
N GLU A 37 -10.53 8.65 12.10
CA GLU A 37 -11.37 9.84 12.04
C GLU A 37 -12.09 9.90 10.68
N SER A 38 -13.28 10.51 10.65
CA SER A 38 -13.97 10.75 9.38
C SER A 38 -13.02 11.46 8.42
N ARG A 39 -13.05 11.08 7.14
CA ARG A 39 -12.16 11.55 6.05
C ARG A 39 -10.76 10.95 6.05
N PHE A 40 -10.43 10.04 6.97
CA PHE A 40 -9.16 9.34 6.95
C PHE A 40 -9.35 7.84 6.77
N ALA A 41 -8.40 7.20 6.11
CA ALA A 41 -8.39 5.77 5.84
C ALA A 41 -6.98 5.19 5.84
N GLY A 42 -6.90 3.86 5.82
CA GLY A 42 -5.66 3.11 5.92
C GLY A 42 -5.35 2.66 7.35
N ALA A 43 -4.43 1.71 7.50
CA ALA A 43 -4.10 1.12 8.80
C ALA A 43 -3.56 2.17 9.81
N ALA A 44 -2.90 3.22 9.33
CA ALA A 44 -2.39 4.34 10.12
C ALA A 44 -3.23 5.62 9.93
N CYS A 45 -4.41 5.52 9.31
CA CYS A 45 -5.27 6.66 8.98
C CYS A 45 -4.53 7.77 8.21
N GLN A 46 -3.63 7.33 7.33
CA GLN A 46 -2.71 8.20 6.60
C GLN A 46 -3.29 8.73 5.29
N TYR A 47 -4.37 8.12 4.78
CA TYR A 47 -4.99 8.52 3.53
C TYR A 47 -6.14 9.45 3.81
N THR A 48 -6.09 10.66 3.27
CA THR A 48 -7.20 11.60 3.29
C THR A 48 -8.20 11.27 2.19
N ASP A 49 -9.48 11.47 2.46
CA ASP A 49 -10.52 11.46 1.44
C ASP A 49 -10.36 12.67 0.52
N LEU A 50 -10.05 12.37 -0.74
CA LEU A 50 -9.80 13.35 -1.79
C LEU A 50 -11.10 14.00 -2.30
N ALA A 51 -12.24 13.32 -2.16
CA ALA A 51 -13.53 13.82 -2.60
C ALA A 51 -14.18 14.75 -1.57
N TYR A 52 -13.72 14.73 -0.32
CA TYR A 52 -14.30 15.50 0.77
C TYR A 52 -14.43 16.99 0.44
N ASN A 53 -15.67 17.50 0.49
CA ASN A 53 -16.02 18.91 0.24
C ASN A 53 -15.50 19.45 -1.10
N GLN A 54 -15.40 18.58 -2.11
CA GLN A 54 -15.07 18.98 -3.47
C GLN A 54 -16.30 19.36 -4.29
N SER A 55 -16.07 19.96 -5.46
CA SER A 55 -17.13 20.32 -6.39
C SER A 55 -17.74 19.07 -7.01
N THR A 56 -19.07 19.00 -7.00
CA THR A 56 -19.82 17.86 -7.55
C THR A 56 -20.76 18.31 -8.66
N THR A 57 -21.07 17.39 -9.58
CA THR A 57 -22.10 17.55 -10.61
C THR A 57 -22.98 16.31 -10.59
N GLY A 58 -24.26 16.45 -10.91
CA GLY A 58 -25.18 15.32 -11.00
C GLY A 58 -26.36 15.64 -11.90
N ASP A 59 -27.11 14.61 -12.27
CA ASP A 59 -28.33 14.78 -13.07
C ASP A 59 -29.41 15.51 -12.26
N LEU A 60 -29.75 16.74 -12.70
CA LEU A 60 -30.67 17.65 -12.03
C LEU A 60 -32.17 17.28 -12.18
N GLU A 61 -32.49 16.26 -12.96
CA GLU A 61 -33.88 15.87 -13.20
C GLU A 61 -34.38 14.94 -12.08
N LEU A 62 -35.09 15.54 -11.11
CA LEU A 62 -35.74 14.90 -9.95
C LEU A 62 -34.83 14.64 -8.74
N GLU A 63 -34.21 15.71 -8.22
CA GLU A 63 -33.33 15.65 -7.06
C GLU A 63 -34.06 15.70 -5.71
N PHE A 64 -33.61 14.88 -4.77
CA PHE A 64 -33.76 15.14 -3.34
C PHE A 64 -32.37 15.32 -2.71
N GLY A 65 -32.09 16.52 -2.20
CA GLY A 65 -30.79 16.88 -1.63
C GLY A 65 -29.82 17.46 -2.66
N GLU A 66 -28.75 18.11 -2.18
CA GLU A 66 -27.70 18.66 -3.02
C GLU A 66 -26.67 17.57 -3.39
N THR A 67 -26.06 17.66 -4.58
CA THR A 67 -24.99 16.74 -5.03
C THR A 67 -23.78 16.74 -4.10
N SER A 68 -23.59 17.82 -3.32
CA SER A 68 -22.54 18.01 -2.32
C SER A 68 -22.69 17.12 -1.08
N LEU A 69 -23.91 16.65 -0.78
CA LEU A 69 -24.17 15.76 0.37
C LEU A 69 -23.41 14.44 0.22
N ALA A 70 -23.20 13.97 -1.01
CA ALA A 70 -22.44 12.75 -1.26
C ALA A 70 -20.94 12.87 -0.93
N VAL A 71 -20.42 14.04 -0.55
CA VAL A 71 -19.01 14.27 -0.21
C VAL A 71 -18.83 15.08 1.07
N ASP A 72 -19.84 15.10 1.93
CA ASP A 72 -19.84 15.89 3.18
C ASP A 72 -19.28 15.10 4.40
N GLY A 73 -18.96 13.82 4.20
CA GLY A 73 -18.43 12.91 5.21
C GLY A 73 -19.45 12.42 6.25
N ASP A 74 -20.75 12.61 6.00
CA ASP A 74 -21.84 12.05 6.79
C ASP A 74 -22.55 10.92 6.02
N ASN A 75 -22.45 9.70 6.53
CA ASN A 75 -23.09 8.52 5.92
C ASN A 75 -24.63 8.53 5.96
N ASN A 76 -25.26 9.52 6.60
CA ASN A 76 -26.72 9.58 6.80
C ASN A 76 -27.42 10.68 6.00
N THR A 77 -26.68 11.66 5.47
CA THR A 77 -27.19 12.60 4.48
C THR A 77 -27.05 11.93 3.11
N CYS A 78 -28.05 12.05 2.24
CA CYS A 78 -27.97 11.42 0.92
C CYS A 78 -28.49 12.34 -0.17
N PHE A 79 -27.73 12.39 -1.26
CA PHE A 79 -28.18 12.85 -2.55
C PHE A 79 -28.96 11.73 -3.24
N VAL A 80 -30.11 12.06 -3.80
CA VAL A 80 -30.88 11.14 -4.64
C VAL A 80 -31.16 11.79 -5.98
N ALA A 81 -30.66 11.18 -7.04
CA ALA A 81 -31.04 11.48 -8.41
C ALA A 81 -31.78 10.28 -9.02
N GLY A 82 -32.85 10.58 -9.76
CA GLY A 82 -33.30 9.69 -10.83
C GLY A 82 -34.63 8.97 -10.65
N ARG A 83 -35.26 8.82 -11.83
CA ARG A 83 -36.14 7.76 -12.37
C ARG A 83 -35.87 7.61 -13.88
N GLN A 84 -34.62 7.84 -14.30
CA GLN A 84 -34.21 7.89 -15.71
C GLN A 84 -33.16 6.81 -16.03
N LEU A 85 -32.86 6.63 -17.32
CA LEU A 85 -31.85 5.70 -17.79
C LEU A 85 -30.45 6.25 -17.52
N ASN A 86 -29.63 5.53 -16.75
CA ASN A 86 -28.22 5.82 -16.47
C ASN A 86 -27.96 7.15 -15.74
N SER A 87 -28.57 7.36 -14.57
CA SER A 87 -28.30 8.56 -13.78
C SER A 87 -26.83 8.68 -13.37
N VAL A 88 -26.26 9.88 -13.49
CA VAL A 88 -24.84 10.18 -13.30
C VAL A 88 -24.64 11.17 -12.16
N TRP A 89 -23.56 10.94 -11.41
CA TRP A 89 -22.98 11.88 -10.47
C TRP A 89 -21.46 11.89 -10.63
N SER A 90 -20.81 13.03 -10.43
CA SER A 90 -19.36 13.15 -10.47
C SER A 90 -18.82 14.12 -9.42
N VAL A 91 -17.57 13.88 -9.01
CA VAL A 91 -16.79 14.78 -8.16
C VAL A 91 -15.49 15.15 -8.85
N GLU A 92 -15.17 16.44 -8.87
CA GLU A 92 -13.90 16.98 -9.36
C GLU A 92 -12.88 16.96 -8.24
N LEU A 93 -11.74 16.31 -8.47
CA LEU A 93 -10.64 16.22 -7.51
C LEU A 93 -9.67 17.39 -7.70
N GLN A 94 -9.00 17.79 -6.61
CA GLN A 94 -7.89 18.75 -6.69
C GLN A 94 -6.69 18.13 -7.44
N GLU A 95 -5.83 19.01 -8.00
CA GLU A 95 -4.69 18.71 -8.89
C GLU A 95 -4.24 17.23 -8.95
N LEU A 96 -4.39 16.58 -10.11
CA LEU A 96 -3.91 15.22 -10.44
C LEU A 96 -3.73 14.30 -9.22
N SER A 97 -4.82 14.11 -8.49
CA SER A 97 -4.86 13.32 -7.27
C SER A 97 -4.67 11.85 -7.61
N ARG A 98 -3.86 11.14 -6.84
CA ARG A 98 -3.71 9.69 -7.02
C ARG A 98 -4.88 8.98 -6.40
N VAL A 99 -5.55 8.15 -7.19
CA VAL A 99 -6.73 7.40 -6.79
C VAL A 99 -6.43 5.92 -6.94
N HIS A 100 -6.90 5.12 -6.01
CA HIS A 100 -6.85 3.67 -6.10
C HIS A 100 -8.15 3.04 -5.60
N THR A 101 -8.61 3.44 -4.42
CA THR A 101 -9.84 2.92 -3.81
C THR A 101 -10.92 3.99 -3.77
N ILE A 102 -12.14 3.61 -4.12
CA ILE A 102 -13.34 4.44 -3.98
C ILE A 102 -14.32 3.66 -3.11
N SER A 103 -14.84 4.28 -2.07
CA SER A 103 -15.91 3.71 -1.26
C SER A 103 -17.19 4.52 -1.41
N VAL A 104 -18.31 3.83 -1.60
CA VAL A 104 -19.62 4.44 -1.87
C VAL A 104 -20.61 3.93 -0.84
N GLN A 105 -21.13 4.84 -0.02
CA GLN A 105 -22.23 4.61 0.91
C GLN A 105 -23.56 4.86 0.20
N ILE A 106 -24.46 3.89 0.26
CA ILE A 106 -25.76 3.93 -0.43
C ILE A 106 -26.93 3.60 0.49
N VAL A 107 -28.15 3.93 0.06
CA VAL A 107 -29.39 3.57 0.77
C VAL A 107 -29.82 2.14 0.44
N LYS A 108 -30.38 1.41 1.43
CA LYS A 108 -30.81 0.00 1.36
C LYS A 108 -31.70 -0.44 0.22
N THR A 109 -32.35 0.50 -0.43
CA THR A 109 -33.39 0.26 -1.41
C THR A 109 -33.03 0.74 -2.82
N SER A 110 -31.81 1.27 -3.04
CA SER A 110 -31.50 2.09 -4.22
C SER A 110 -30.60 1.44 -5.28
N ALA A 111 -29.50 0.76 -4.92
CA ALA A 111 -28.60 0.11 -5.89
C ALA A 111 -27.77 -1.05 -5.28
N SER A 112 -27.37 -2.02 -6.10
CA SER A 112 -26.34 -3.03 -5.80
C SER A 112 -24.97 -2.60 -6.33
N ALA A 113 -23.87 -3.21 -5.85
CA ALA A 113 -22.53 -3.00 -6.41
C ALA A 113 -22.44 -3.30 -7.92
N GLN A 114 -23.28 -4.22 -8.39
CA GLN A 114 -23.37 -4.60 -9.81
C GLN A 114 -24.19 -3.59 -10.63
N ASP A 115 -24.94 -2.71 -9.97
CA ASP A 115 -25.83 -1.75 -10.60
C ASP A 115 -25.17 -0.36 -10.71
N LEU A 116 -23.98 -0.18 -10.14
CA LEU A 116 -23.20 1.06 -10.24
C LEU A 116 -21.91 0.78 -11.02
N GLU A 117 -21.65 1.64 -12.00
CA GLU A 117 -20.35 1.75 -12.66
C GLU A 117 -19.62 2.97 -12.12
N VAL A 118 -18.39 2.75 -11.64
CA VAL A 118 -17.51 3.81 -11.12
C VAL A 118 -16.35 3.97 -12.10
N THR A 119 -16.21 5.17 -12.65
CA THR A 119 -15.20 5.49 -13.67
C THR A 119 -14.31 6.61 -13.16
N VAL A 120 -13.00 6.40 -13.25
CA VAL A 120 -11.98 7.36 -12.81
C VAL A 120 -11.35 8.00 -14.04
N HIS A 121 -11.50 9.31 -14.15
CA HIS A 121 -11.02 10.11 -15.27
C HIS A 121 -9.73 10.83 -14.90
N GLY A 122 -8.70 10.63 -15.71
CA GLY A 122 -7.43 11.34 -15.62
C GLY A 122 -7.40 12.51 -16.60
N LYS A 123 -6.57 13.50 -16.30
CA LYS A 123 -6.16 14.52 -17.26
C LYS A 123 -4.74 14.17 -17.68
N ASP A 124 -4.60 13.38 -18.73
CA ASP A 124 -3.28 13.16 -19.32
C ASP A 124 -2.94 14.38 -20.18
N ASP A 125 -1.73 14.92 -20.02
CA ASP A 125 -1.25 16.13 -20.73
C ASP A 125 -1.23 16.00 -22.27
N ASN A 126 -1.62 14.86 -22.85
CA ASN A 126 -1.54 14.54 -24.28
C ASN A 126 -2.79 13.83 -24.88
N SER A 127 -3.89 13.64 -24.15
CA SER A 127 -5.11 13.02 -24.72
C SER A 127 -6.12 14.09 -25.13
N GLU A 128 -6.47 14.13 -26.42
CA GLU A 128 -7.60 14.94 -26.92
C GLU A 128 -8.97 14.28 -26.61
N ASP A 129 -8.95 13.05 -26.09
CA ASP A 129 -10.12 12.26 -25.70
C ASP A 129 -10.22 12.17 -24.16
N ASP A 130 -10.66 13.27 -23.52
CA ASP A 130 -10.85 13.42 -22.06
C ASP A 130 -11.96 12.51 -21.44
N ASP A 131 -12.42 11.47 -22.15
CA ASP A 131 -13.65 10.71 -21.77
C ASP A 131 -13.47 9.18 -21.62
N ASP A 132 -12.33 8.60 -22.04
CA ASP A 132 -12.03 7.18 -21.83
C ASP A 132 -11.41 6.96 -20.42
N GLY A 133 -12.26 7.11 -19.39
CA GLY A 133 -11.87 6.87 -18.00
C GLY A 133 -11.62 5.38 -17.68
N ILE A 134 -10.92 5.12 -16.58
CA ILE A 134 -10.66 3.76 -16.09
C ILE A 134 -11.85 3.29 -15.25
N VAL A 135 -12.51 2.21 -15.68
CA VAL A 135 -13.61 1.58 -14.93
C VAL A 135 -13.04 0.81 -13.73
N ALA A 136 -13.45 1.19 -12.52
CA ALA A 136 -13.06 0.54 -11.29
C ALA A 136 -13.87 -0.74 -11.05
N THR A 137 -13.24 -1.74 -10.43
CA THR A 137 -13.86 -3.05 -10.21
C THR A 137 -14.45 -3.15 -8.79
N PRO A 138 -15.69 -3.64 -8.62
CA PRO A 138 -16.29 -3.77 -7.30
C PRO A 138 -15.66 -4.93 -6.51
N SER A 139 -15.49 -4.73 -5.20
CA SER A 139 -15.08 -5.77 -4.26
C SER A 139 -16.16 -6.83 -4.07
N ALA A 140 -15.73 -8.10 -3.94
CA ALA A 140 -16.63 -9.25 -3.78
C ALA A 140 -17.38 -9.26 -2.43
N SER A 141 -16.89 -8.52 -1.42
CA SER A 141 -17.53 -8.39 -0.12
C SER A 141 -18.37 -7.12 -0.02
N ARG A 142 -19.65 -7.29 0.35
CA ARG A 142 -20.52 -6.18 0.75
C ARG A 142 -20.41 -5.98 2.25
N SER A 143 -20.18 -4.74 2.69
CA SER A 143 -20.25 -4.42 4.13
C SER A 143 -21.69 -4.60 4.64
N GLU A 144 -21.84 -5.04 5.89
CA GLU A 144 -23.15 -5.05 6.59
C GLU A 144 -23.79 -3.64 6.62
N ASP A 145 -22.94 -2.60 6.59
CA ASP A 145 -23.31 -1.19 6.60
C ASP A 145 -23.60 -0.61 5.22
N MET A 146 -23.80 -1.43 4.18
CA MET A 146 -24.18 -0.98 2.84
C MET A 146 -23.15 -0.14 2.10
N ARG A 147 -21.91 -0.18 2.56
CA ARG A 147 -20.78 0.42 1.88
C ARG A 147 -20.27 -0.51 0.78
N LEU A 148 -20.14 0.05 -0.41
CA LEU A 148 -19.57 -0.60 -1.59
C LEU A 148 -18.13 -0.12 -1.75
N TYR A 149 -17.24 -1.01 -2.17
CA TYR A 149 -15.83 -0.69 -2.41
C TYR A 149 -15.48 -1.00 -3.86
N TYR A 150 -14.80 -0.07 -4.50
CA TYR A 150 -14.29 -0.18 -5.86
C TYR A 150 -12.79 0.05 -5.86
N HIS A 151 -12.07 -0.75 -6.66
CA HIS A 151 -10.62 -0.66 -6.77
C HIS A 151 -10.19 -0.54 -8.22
N LEU A 152 -9.23 0.35 -8.46
CA LEU A 152 -8.49 0.39 -9.71
C LEU A 152 -7.45 -0.74 -9.75
N PRO A 153 -7.14 -1.29 -10.94
CA PRO A 153 -6.10 -2.31 -11.07
C PRO A 153 -4.72 -1.79 -10.62
N HIS A 154 -4.46 -0.49 -10.81
CA HIS A 154 -3.27 0.21 -10.32
C HIS A 154 -3.65 1.65 -9.90
N PRO A 155 -2.93 2.26 -8.94
CA PRO A 155 -3.13 3.67 -8.62
C PRO A 155 -2.93 4.57 -9.85
N ALA A 156 -3.90 5.43 -10.14
CA ALA A 156 -3.90 6.32 -11.31
C ALA A 156 -4.00 7.79 -10.89
N LYS A 157 -3.47 8.69 -11.70
CA LYS A 157 -3.73 10.12 -11.53
C LYS A 157 -5.13 10.43 -12.06
N ALA A 158 -5.93 11.10 -11.26
CA ALA A 158 -7.31 11.42 -11.56
C ALA A 158 -7.61 12.89 -11.28
N SER A 159 -8.44 13.47 -12.14
CA SER A 159 -9.06 14.78 -11.91
C SER A 159 -10.55 14.66 -11.60
N ARG A 160 -11.18 13.53 -11.91
CA ARG A 160 -12.62 13.33 -11.70
C ARG A 160 -12.95 11.88 -11.41
N VAL A 161 -13.90 11.66 -10.50
CA VAL A 161 -14.55 10.36 -10.31
C VAL A 161 -16.01 10.49 -10.70
N GLN A 162 -16.50 9.57 -11.52
CA GLN A 162 -17.88 9.52 -11.99
C GLN A 162 -18.52 8.22 -11.52
N ILE A 163 -19.75 8.30 -11.06
CA ILE A 163 -20.57 7.18 -10.65
C ILE A 163 -21.85 7.24 -11.46
N ARG A 164 -22.20 6.15 -12.13
CA ARG A 164 -23.46 6.05 -12.88
C ARG A 164 -24.20 4.76 -12.55
N THR A 165 -25.52 4.80 -12.61
CA THR A 165 -26.30 3.56 -12.57
C THR A 165 -26.21 2.82 -13.90
N VAL A 166 -26.30 1.49 -13.85
CA VAL A 166 -26.33 0.60 -15.00
C VAL A 166 -27.70 -0.08 -15.05
N GLY A 167 -28.46 0.15 -16.11
CA GLY A 167 -29.79 -0.45 -16.31
C GLY A 167 -30.93 0.56 -16.32
N ASN A 168 -32.17 0.04 -16.34
CA ASN A 168 -33.37 0.86 -16.47
C ASN A 168 -34.06 1.09 -15.13
N ASP A 169 -34.43 2.35 -14.86
CA ASP A 169 -35.30 2.76 -13.74
C ASP A 169 -34.68 2.60 -12.34
N THR A 170 -33.37 2.84 -12.24
CA THR A 170 -32.63 2.82 -10.96
C THR A 170 -32.35 4.25 -10.49
N SER A 171 -32.86 4.61 -9.31
CA SER A 171 -32.49 5.84 -8.63
C SER A 171 -31.07 5.73 -8.09
N LEU A 172 -30.21 6.68 -8.43
CA LEU A 172 -28.90 6.85 -7.83
C LEU A 172 -29.08 7.51 -6.45
N SER A 173 -28.83 6.78 -5.37
CA SER A 173 -28.84 7.34 -4.01
C SER A 173 -27.48 7.17 -3.35
N LEU A 174 -26.76 8.28 -3.23
CA LEU A 174 -25.41 8.34 -2.70
C LEU A 174 -25.45 9.10 -1.38
N CYS A 175 -25.00 8.45 -0.30
CA CYS A 175 -24.93 9.08 1.01
C CYS A 175 -23.55 9.66 1.31
N ASP A 176 -22.49 8.91 1.00
CA ASP A 176 -21.12 9.38 1.15
C ASP A 176 -20.25 8.67 0.12
N VAL A 177 -19.34 9.40 -0.51
CA VAL A 177 -18.42 8.93 -1.53
C VAL A 177 -17.04 9.41 -1.14
N ASN A 178 -16.16 8.44 -0.89
CA ASN A 178 -14.81 8.75 -0.44
C ASN A 178 -13.82 8.15 -1.42
N VAL A 179 -12.84 8.97 -1.79
CA VAL A 179 -11.84 8.66 -2.80
C VAL A 179 -10.48 8.67 -2.14
N PHE A 180 -9.78 7.54 -2.19
CA PHE A 180 -8.50 7.36 -1.53
C PHE A 180 -7.39 7.01 -2.53
N GLY A 181 -6.23 7.63 -2.33
CA GLY A 181 -4.98 7.30 -3.02
C GLY A 181 -4.15 6.27 -2.26
N ASP A 182 -4.76 5.16 -1.86
CA ASP A 182 -4.07 4.13 -1.10
C ASP A 182 -3.21 3.20 -1.98
N CYS A 183 -2.24 2.55 -1.35
CA CYS A 183 -1.40 1.54 -1.99
C CYS A 183 -1.84 0.13 -1.58
N GLN A 184 -2.49 -0.61 -2.48
CA GLN A 184 -2.84 -2.04 -2.29
C GLN A 184 -2.04 -2.98 -3.19
N VAL A 185 -1.01 -2.50 -3.90
CA VAL A 185 -0.16 -3.38 -4.72
C VAL A 185 0.64 -4.30 -3.78
N GLU A 186 0.47 -5.61 -3.94
CA GLU A 186 1.23 -6.62 -3.20
C GLU A 186 2.74 -6.43 -3.46
N ASP A 187 3.55 -6.76 -2.45
CA ASP A 187 5.00 -6.57 -2.47
C ASP A 187 5.49 -5.15 -2.74
N HIS A 188 4.67 -4.10 -2.56
CA HIS A 188 5.11 -2.71 -2.71
C HIS A 188 4.78 -1.88 -1.47
N TYR A 189 5.57 -0.84 -1.26
CA TYR A 189 5.41 0.09 -0.14
C TYR A 189 5.69 1.53 -0.57
N LYS A 190 5.38 2.47 0.33
CA LYS A 190 5.29 3.93 0.12
C LYS A 190 4.01 4.36 -0.61
N TRP A 191 3.75 5.66 -0.51
CA TRP A 191 2.56 6.34 -1.03
C TRP A 191 2.28 6.14 -2.54
N LEU A 192 3.27 5.75 -3.35
CA LEU A 192 3.11 5.49 -4.79
C LEU A 192 3.03 4.01 -5.18
N CYS A 193 3.20 3.08 -4.23
CA CYS A 193 3.56 1.71 -4.58
C CYS A 193 4.76 1.60 -5.53
N ASP A 194 5.68 2.57 -5.53
CA ASP A 194 6.80 2.63 -6.49
C ASP A 194 7.99 1.76 -6.07
N THR A 195 7.97 1.26 -4.84
CA THR A 195 9.10 0.57 -4.26
C THR A 195 8.71 -0.85 -3.88
N LYS A 196 9.34 -1.83 -4.54
CA LYS A 196 9.15 -3.24 -4.23
C LYS A 196 9.78 -3.63 -2.88
N CYS A 197 9.12 -4.48 -2.13
CA CYS A 197 9.59 -5.09 -0.90
C CYS A 197 10.65 -6.17 -1.14
N GLY A 198 11.56 -6.34 -0.18
CA GLY A 198 12.71 -7.25 -0.26
C GLY A 198 12.64 -8.45 0.70
N CYS A 199 11.44 -8.85 1.14
CA CYS A 199 11.27 -9.90 2.15
C CYS A 199 11.77 -11.28 1.68
N GLU A 200 12.14 -12.15 2.63
CA GLU A 200 12.63 -13.53 2.35
C GLU A 200 11.60 -14.34 1.59
N ARG A 201 10.33 -14.19 1.98
CA ARG A 201 9.21 -14.95 1.42
C ARG A 201 8.37 -14.07 0.50
N PRO A 202 8.07 -14.51 -0.74
CA PRO A 202 7.13 -13.79 -1.62
C PRO A 202 5.71 -13.75 -1.05
N ASP A 203 5.37 -14.69 -0.16
CA ASP A 203 4.10 -14.73 0.56
C ASP A 203 4.06 -13.84 1.80
N GLU A 204 5.20 -13.22 2.20
CA GLU A 204 5.22 -12.24 3.28
C GLU A 204 4.72 -10.88 2.77
N THR A 205 3.51 -10.50 3.14
CA THR A 205 3.04 -9.12 2.94
C THR A 205 3.88 -8.18 3.81
N CYS A 206 4.73 -7.38 3.17
CA CYS A 206 5.46 -6.32 3.85
C CYS A 206 4.49 -5.25 4.36
N ASP A 207 4.92 -4.55 5.40
CA ASP A 207 4.25 -3.34 5.87
C ASP A 207 4.09 -2.34 4.71
N ARG A 208 2.87 -1.95 4.37
CA ARG A 208 2.61 -1.16 3.16
C ARG A 208 3.07 0.29 3.26
N LEU A 209 3.24 0.80 4.48
CA LEU A 209 3.70 2.16 4.71
C LEU A 209 5.24 2.20 4.75
N TRP A 210 5.84 1.23 5.42
CA TRP A 210 7.27 1.25 5.74
C TRP A 210 8.10 0.26 4.93
N GLY A 211 7.50 -0.74 4.30
CA GLY A 211 8.16 -1.81 3.56
C GLY A 211 8.87 -2.81 4.45
N THR A 212 8.52 -2.87 5.74
CA THR A 212 9.19 -3.72 6.72
C THR A 212 8.73 -5.17 6.64
N CYS A 213 9.69 -6.09 6.72
CA CYS A 213 9.49 -7.54 6.68
C CYS A 213 9.57 -8.09 8.10
N SER A 214 8.47 -8.00 8.83
CA SER A 214 8.42 -8.19 10.29
C SER A 214 8.32 -9.65 10.74
N VAL A 215 7.90 -10.55 9.85
CA VAL A 215 7.57 -11.94 10.19
C VAL A 215 8.73 -12.87 9.85
N PHE A 216 9.20 -12.83 8.59
CA PHE A 216 10.22 -13.76 8.12
C PHE A 216 11.55 -13.09 7.81
N GLY A 217 11.66 -11.76 7.87
CA GLY A 217 12.94 -11.05 7.71
C GLY A 217 13.46 -11.03 6.26
N CYS A 218 14.75 -10.78 6.09
CA CYS A 218 15.34 -10.53 4.78
C CYS A 218 15.95 -11.76 4.13
N ARG A 219 15.77 -11.83 2.81
CA ARG A 219 16.39 -12.86 1.98
C ARG A 219 17.89 -12.97 2.22
N ALA A 220 18.45 -14.17 2.08
CA ALA A 220 19.88 -14.38 2.19
C ALA A 220 20.69 -13.38 1.34
N GLY A 221 21.72 -12.77 1.93
CA GLY A 221 22.50 -11.71 1.29
C GLY A 221 22.00 -10.30 1.55
N TRP A 222 20.87 -10.14 2.26
CA TRP A 222 20.25 -8.84 2.54
C TRP A 222 19.92 -8.67 4.03
N THR A 223 19.87 -7.42 4.47
CA THR A 223 19.53 -6.99 5.83
C THR A 223 18.94 -5.58 5.83
N GLY A 224 18.70 -5.06 7.02
CA GLY A 224 17.96 -3.83 7.25
C GLY A 224 16.47 -4.08 7.41
N ASN A 225 15.77 -3.14 8.03
CA ASN A 225 14.34 -3.26 8.32
C ASN A 225 13.45 -3.45 7.09
N LYS A 226 13.90 -3.03 5.90
CA LYS A 226 13.20 -3.16 4.62
C LYS A 226 13.94 -4.06 3.61
N CYS A 227 14.95 -4.78 4.09
CA CYS A 227 15.80 -5.63 3.25
C CYS A 227 16.47 -4.88 2.08
N GLN A 228 16.77 -3.62 2.32
CA GLN A 228 17.31 -2.67 1.35
C GLN A 228 18.84 -2.63 1.32
N GLN A 229 19.50 -3.29 2.27
CA GLN A 229 20.95 -3.30 2.42
C GLN A 229 21.49 -4.68 2.08
N ALA A 230 22.52 -4.76 1.23
CA ALA A 230 23.27 -6.00 1.07
C ALA A 230 24.08 -6.32 2.34
N CYS A 231 24.42 -7.59 2.55
CA CYS A 231 25.27 -7.95 3.68
C CYS A 231 26.60 -7.21 3.66
N SER A 232 26.98 -6.70 4.83
CA SER A 232 28.27 -6.10 5.04
C SER A 232 29.39 -7.13 4.84
N HIS A 233 30.59 -6.65 4.47
CA HIS A 233 31.74 -7.52 4.27
C HIS A 233 32.01 -8.40 5.50
N GLY A 234 32.13 -9.71 5.29
CA GLY A 234 32.34 -10.69 6.36
C GLY A 234 31.05 -11.28 6.96
N SER A 235 29.88 -10.87 6.48
CA SER A 235 28.57 -11.42 6.87
C SER A 235 27.84 -12.03 5.67
N TYR A 236 27.00 -13.04 5.92
CA TYR A 236 26.25 -13.72 4.88
C TYR A 236 24.94 -14.35 5.40
N GLY A 237 24.13 -14.84 4.46
CA GLY A 237 22.94 -15.65 4.75
C GLY A 237 21.76 -14.81 5.19
N PHE A 238 20.75 -15.48 5.75
CA PHE A 238 19.50 -14.90 6.23
C PHE A 238 19.74 -13.73 7.20
N ASN A 239 19.16 -12.56 6.92
CA ASN A 239 19.37 -11.33 7.69
C ASN A 239 20.85 -10.97 7.94
N CYS A 240 21.78 -11.51 7.16
CA CYS A 240 23.23 -11.42 7.37
C CYS A 240 23.68 -11.94 8.75
N SER A 241 22.98 -12.94 9.28
CA SER A 241 23.24 -13.51 10.60
C SER A 241 24.45 -14.46 10.61
N GLY A 242 24.88 -14.93 9.44
CA GLY A 242 26.08 -15.75 9.26
C GLY A 242 27.36 -14.91 9.18
N ARG A 243 28.49 -15.49 9.60
CA ARG A 243 29.82 -14.86 9.51
C ARG A 243 30.74 -15.67 8.63
N CYS A 244 31.40 -15.02 7.67
CA CYS A 244 32.36 -15.67 6.80
C CYS A 244 33.44 -16.39 7.62
N SER A 245 33.88 -17.55 7.13
CA SER A 245 34.99 -18.29 7.73
C SER A 245 36.22 -17.40 7.85
N VAL A 246 36.89 -17.45 9.00
CA VAL A 246 38.20 -16.78 9.21
C VAL A 246 39.31 -17.36 8.32
N ARG A 247 39.04 -18.50 7.67
CA ARG A 247 39.94 -19.14 6.70
C ARG A 247 39.69 -18.66 5.27
N CYS A 248 38.61 -17.93 5.00
CA CYS A 248 38.49 -17.19 3.76
C CYS A 248 39.56 -16.09 3.73
N PHE A 249 40.14 -15.83 2.55
CA PHE A 249 41.04 -14.71 2.36
C PHE A 249 40.35 -13.40 2.74
N ARG A 250 40.94 -12.66 3.68
CA ARG A 250 40.39 -11.43 4.27
C ARG A 250 38.98 -11.59 4.86
N SER A 251 38.53 -12.80 5.21
CA SER A 251 37.16 -13.05 5.65
C SER A 251 36.10 -12.65 4.61
N SER A 252 36.44 -12.71 3.32
CA SER A 252 35.51 -12.45 2.22
C SER A 252 34.82 -13.73 1.78
N CYS A 253 33.50 -13.73 1.74
CA CYS A 253 32.68 -14.83 1.25
C CYS A 253 31.45 -14.30 0.49
N ASP A 254 30.80 -15.18 -0.27
CA ASP A 254 29.53 -14.87 -0.92
C ASP A 254 28.48 -14.50 0.12
N ALA A 255 27.79 -13.38 -0.11
CA ALA A 255 26.82 -12.83 0.84
C ALA A 255 25.58 -13.73 1.02
N THR A 256 25.29 -14.61 0.07
CA THR A 256 24.12 -15.49 0.12
C THR A 256 24.46 -16.83 0.77
N SER A 257 25.48 -17.52 0.24
CA SER A 257 25.83 -18.89 0.63
C SER A 257 26.87 -18.97 1.75
N GLY A 258 27.70 -17.94 1.90
CA GLY A 258 28.85 -17.95 2.81
C GLY A 258 30.09 -18.66 2.24
N GLU A 259 30.05 -19.10 0.99
CA GLU A 259 31.16 -19.76 0.31
C GLU A 259 32.32 -18.77 0.12
N CYS A 260 33.52 -19.16 0.52
CA CYS A 260 34.70 -18.31 0.42
C CYS A 260 35.02 -18.05 -1.05
N THR A 261 35.18 -16.78 -1.43
CA THR A 261 35.62 -16.42 -2.79
C THR A 261 37.04 -16.93 -3.07
N THR A 262 37.89 -16.95 -2.05
CA THR A 262 39.27 -17.46 -2.12
C THR A 262 39.71 -17.91 -0.73
N CYS A 263 40.46 -19.00 -0.64
CA CYS A 263 41.04 -19.48 0.61
C CYS A 263 42.39 -18.85 0.94
N VAL A 264 42.71 -18.75 2.24
CA VAL A 264 44.09 -18.49 2.66
C VAL A 264 45.01 -19.64 2.22
N VAL A 265 46.31 -19.37 2.10
CA VAL A 265 47.30 -20.36 1.69
C VAL A 265 47.24 -21.60 2.59
N GLY A 266 47.28 -22.78 1.98
CA GLY A 266 47.25 -24.05 2.71
C GLY A 266 45.85 -24.59 3.01
N ARG A 267 44.79 -23.94 2.50
CA ARG A 267 43.38 -24.31 2.70
C ARG A 267 42.65 -24.55 1.40
N THR A 268 41.63 -25.41 1.44
CA THR A 268 40.71 -25.70 0.33
C THR A 268 39.32 -26.03 0.88
N GLY A 269 38.35 -26.30 0.00
CA GLY A 269 36.94 -26.49 0.35
C GLY A 269 36.13 -25.20 0.20
N LYS A 270 34.80 -25.33 0.24
CA LYS A 270 33.87 -24.21 -0.01
C LYS A 270 33.94 -23.14 1.08
N TYR A 271 34.21 -23.53 2.31
CA TYR A 271 34.34 -22.65 3.46
C TYR A 271 35.79 -22.59 3.98
N CYS A 272 36.74 -23.08 3.17
CA CYS A 272 38.16 -23.23 3.50
C CYS A 272 38.40 -24.07 4.75
N GLU A 273 37.58 -25.10 4.93
CA GLU A 273 37.56 -26.03 6.05
C GLU A 273 38.72 -27.03 5.99
N ASP A 274 39.16 -27.39 4.79
CA ASP A 274 40.15 -28.44 4.56
C ASP A 274 41.57 -27.88 4.45
N HIS A 275 42.55 -28.74 4.75
CA HIS A 275 43.96 -28.47 4.52
C HIS A 275 44.39 -28.97 3.15
N THR A 276 45.27 -28.23 2.47
CA THR A 276 45.92 -28.75 1.26
C THR A 276 47.08 -29.68 1.65
N ASP A 277 47.19 -30.82 0.98
CA ASP A 277 48.22 -31.85 1.24
C ASP A 277 49.67 -31.33 1.19
N ALA A 278 49.91 -30.20 0.54
CA ALA A 278 51.22 -29.55 0.48
C ALA A 278 51.77 -29.12 1.86
N VAL A 279 50.91 -28.87 2.86
CA VAL A 279 51.35 -28.51 4.21
C VAL A 279 51.55 -29.76 5.06
N ILE A 280 50.76 -30.81 4.87
CA ILE A 280 50.89 -32.08 5.63
C ILE A 280 52.24 -32.76 5.33
N LEU A 281 52.69 -32.72 4.07
CA LEU A 281 54.00 -33.22 3.66
C LEU A 281 55.18 -32.42 4.24
N GLY A 282 54.98 -31.15 4.61
CA GLY A 282 56.00 -30.34 5.28
C GLY A 282 56.23 -30.75 6.75
N TRP A 283 55.22 -31.27 7.43
CA TRP A 283 55.33 -31.75 8.82
C TRP A 283 55.87 -33.18 8.90
N LEU A 284 55.52 -34.04 7.95
CA LEU A 284 56.03 -35.42 7.85
C LEU A 284 57.51 -35.50 7.41
N LEU A 285 58.08 -34.41 6.87
CA LEU A 285 59.51 -34.34 6.54
C LEU A 285 60.37 -33.77 7.69
N ILE A 286 59.76 -33.36 8.80
CA ILE A 286 60.45 -32.78 9.98
C ILE A 286 60.33 -33.70 11.22
N SER A 287 59.63 -34.84 11.14
CA SER A 287 59.62 -35.91 12.16
C SER A 287 60.47 -37.10 11.76
#